data_AF-A0A8A1MJN1-F1
#
_entry.id   AF-A0A8A1MJN1-F1
#
_cell.length_a   1.000
_cell.length_b   1.000
_cell.length_c   1.000
_cell.angle_alpha   90.00
_cell.angle_beta   90.00
_cell.angle_gamma   90.00
#
_symmetry.space_group_name_H-M   'P 1'
#
loop_
_entity.id
_entity.type
_entity.pdbx_description
1 polymer ?
#
loop_
_entity_poly.entity_id
_entity_poly.type
_entity_poly.pdbx_seq_one_letter_code
_entity_poly.pdbx_strand_id
1 'polypeptide(L)'
;MHRDGGQGRRARRCLSSETQRKGFFHVIVLGSSGGPREDIVSALLVRSTATNWSAGSVIAIDAGTLLAGIMRTLDSSKFIKDEESTDVKVRMIDGPFAGLGLPNSTSGANAAYIFREVISTIFITHPHLDHLAGLAMNTPLVETQSNPKIVAALPPTIAAIKNHIFNDITWPNLSDEDGGAGLISYHRLVDGGNPRLGRGDCRGYTRACDGILAKCLSVSHGRCAQRFHPETGQYHRAESTVFTTDSGFLPSRRVSIDTQDLARACTPNHQVQCGVNLNSKDRAVATLESSAFFLRDDHSGKEIIVFGDIEPDSVALEPRNEKVWEIAAPKVVNGSLRAIFIECSFMDSVEDSSLYGHLCPRHLIAELEVLAGKVLKVTKPKFGDMATGRKRKHAGTSSGGPVSDEPVSPKTVSNPLSQSQRTTFSSRSKRRTRRSGSCDSPAEATLRPDDDRQSSTPPATGSPMDDDRGDKRDTLGISSRSTRSGSGQRPLDGLQVYIIHVKDALADGASPREVILEELRAHNEDAALGCEFFAPLSGEDVFI
;
A
#
# COMPACT_ATOMS: atom_id res chain seq x y z
N MET A 1 77.41 28.41 6.38
CA MET A 1 76.52 27.62 7.27
C MET A 1 75.21 27.38 6.53
N HIS A 2 74.59 26.20 6.66
CA HIS A 2 73.30 25.90 6.02
C HIS A 2 72.11 26.41 6.86
N ARG A 3 71.06 26.88 6.16
CA ARG A 3 69.63 26.68 6.43
C ARG A 3 68.86 27.31 5.25
N ASP A 4 68.52 26.52 4.23
CA ASP A 4 67.32 25.67 4.08
C ASP A 4 66.03 26.43 3.74
N GLY A 5 65.26 25.85 2.82
CA GLY A 5 64.21 26.57 2.08
C GLY A 5 62.78 26.37 2.61
N GLY A 6 62.04 27.46 2.78
CA GLY A 6 60.60 27.43 3.02
C GLY A 6 59.80 27.46 1.73
N GLN A 7 59.36 26.29 1.23
CA GLN A 7 58.41 26.25 0.10
C GLN A 7 57.05 26.81 0.51
N GLY A 8 56.51 27.73 -0.29
CA GLY A 8 55.20 28.33 -0.06
C GLY A 8 54.07 27.30 -0.16
N ARG A 9 53.49 26.90 0.98
CA ARG A 9 52.28 26.09 1.03
C ARG A 9 51.10 26.89 0.49
N ARG A 10 50.82 26.74 -0.83
CA ARG A 10 49.52 27.11 -1.42
C ARG A 10 48.41 26.59 -0.52
N ALA A 11 47.47 27.46 -0.15
CA ALA A 11 46.29 27.06 0.61
C ALA A 11 45.59 25.91 -0.13
N ARG A 12 45.49 24.74 0.52
CA ARG A 12 44.64 23.66 0.03
C ARG A 12 43.21 24.12 0.19
N ARG A 13 42.66 24.70 -0.89
CA ARG A 13 41.23 24.98 -1.08
C ARG A 13 40.47 23.77 -0.56
N CYS A 14 39.67 23.95 0.48
CA CYS A 14 38.86 22.87 1.03
C CYS A 14 37.92 22.41 -0.09
N LEU A 15 38.13 21.19 -0.59
CA LEU A 15 37.22 20.56 -1.51
C LEU A 15 36.01 20.17 -0.67
N SER A 16 34.85 20.70 -1.05
CA SER A 16 33.61 20.54 -0.31
C SER A 16 33.20 19.08 -0.19
N SER A 17 32.51 18.74 0.89
CA SER A 17 31.89 17.43 1.13
C SER A 17 30.64 17.19 0.27
N GLU A 18 30.56 17.82 -0.91
CA GLU A 18 29.41 17.77 -1.84
C GLU A 18 29.33 16.47 -2.65
N THR A 19 30.28 15.54 -2.48
CA THR A 19 30.21 14.18 -3.03
C THR A 19 29.33 13.25 -2.17
N GLN A 20 28.27 13.77 -1.55
CA GLN A 20 27.21 12.93 -0.97
C GLN A 20 26.52 12.14 -2.09
N ARG A 21 26.14 10.89 -1.79
CA ARG A 21 25.51 9.97 -2.76
C ARG A 21 24.18 10.56 -3.24
N LYS A 22 24.12 10.94 -4.52
CA LYS A 22 23.04 11.74 -5.07
C LYS A 22 21.84 10.89 -5.51
N GLY A 23 21.22 10.20 -4.54
CA GLY A 23 19.89 9.62 -4.70
C GLY A 23 18.82 10.69 -4.91
N PHE A 24 17.64 10.29 -5.37
CA PHE A 24 16.45 11.11 -5.62
C PHE A 24 15.51 11.12 -4.42
N PHE A 25 15.44 9.99 -3.72
CA PHE A 25 14.78 9.86 -2.42
C PHE A 25 15.81 9.71 -1.31
N HIS A 26 15.39 10.13 -0.12
CA HIS A 26 16.03 9.83 1.14
C HIS A 26 14.96 9.28 2.08
N VAL A 27 15.15 8.03 2.53
CA VAL A 27 14.23 7.27 3.37
C VAL A 27 14.91 6.99 4.70
N ILE A 28 14.24 7.32 5.81
CA ILE A 28 14.69 7.02 7.18
C ILE A 28 13.81 5.92 7.75
N VAL A 29 14.41 4.88 8.31
CA VAL A 29 13.71 3.76 8.93
C VAL A 29 13.56 4.04 10.43
N LEU A 30 12.36 4.47 10.87
CA LEU A 30 12.08 4.70 12.30
C LEU A 30 11.76 3.39 13.04
N GLY A 31 11.18 2.44 12.32
CA GLY A 31 10.92 1.07 12.74
C GLY A 31 10.69 0.14 11.55
N SER A 32 11.21 -1.08 11.65
CA SER A 32 11.14 -2.11 10.59
C SER A 32 10.85 -3.52 11.12
N SER A 33 10.42 -3.65 12.38
CA SER A 33 9.85 -4.88 12.93
C SER A 33 8.36 -4.99 12.58
N GLY A 34 7.86 -6.21 12.38
CA GLY A 34 6.44 -6.55 12.28
C GLY A 34 5.84 -7.02 13.61
N GLY A 35 6.44 -6.62 14.72
CA GLY A 35 6.13 -7.11 16.06
C GLY A 35 6.80 -8.46 16.38
N PRO A 36 6.55 -9.03 17.57
CA PRO A 36 5.63 -8.53 18.60
C PRO A 36 6.19 -7.37 19.44
N ARG A 37 7.46 -6.97 19.23
CA ARG A 37 8.06 -5.78 19.87
C ARG A 37 7.39 -4.50 19.41
N GLU A 38 6.83 -3.73 20.33
CA GLU A 38 6.12 -2.48 20.07
C GLU A 38 7.05 -1.26 19.87
N ASP A 39 8.32 -1.35 20.26
CA ASP A 39 9.22 -0.18 20.27
C ASP A 39 9.72 0.21 18.87
N ILE A 40 9.89 -0.76 17.97
CA ILE A 40 10.51 -0.61 16.64
C ILE A 40 9.60 -1.08 15.47
N VAL A 41 8.28 -1.06 15.66
CA VAL A 41 7.27 -1.40 14.63
C VAL A 41 7.23 -0.42 13.44
N SER A 42 6.66 -0.85 12.31
CA SER A 42 6.47 -0.12 11.05
C SER A 42 6.35 1.40 11.15
N ALA A 43 7.40 2.10 10.69
CA ALA A 43 7.34 3.52 10.33
C ALA A 43 8.56 3.94 9.49
N LEU A 44 8.31 4.63 8.39
CA LEU A 44 9.33 5.24 7.52
C LEU A 44 9.10 6.75 7.40
N LEU A 45 10.17 7.55 7.32
CA LEU A 45 10.09 8.92 6.82
C LEU A 45 10.66 8.99 5.41
N VAL A 46 10.00 9.70 4.49
CA VAL A 46 10.43 9.84 3.10
C VAL A 46 10.48 11.32 2.71
N ARG A 47 11.57 11.75 2.07
CA ARG A 47 11.68 13.06 1.42
C ARG A 47 12.33 12.98 0.04
N SER A 48 12.03 13.97 -0.80
CA SER A 48 12.84 14.27 -1.98
C SER A 48 14.20 14.82 -1.55
N THR A 49 15.26 14.47 -2.27
CA THR A 49 16.60 15.06 -2.11
C THR A 49 16.77 16.35 -2.91
N ALA A 50 15.89 16.62 -3.87
CA ALA A 50 15.87 17.87 -4.65
C ALA A 50 15.35 19.05 -3.81
N THR A 51 14.56 18.77 -2.77
CA THR A 51 14.13 19.73 -1.75
C THR A 51 15.10 19.78 -0.57
N ASN A 52 15.32 20.97 -0.02
CA ASN A 52 15.97 21.15 1.28
C ASN A 52 15.06 20.66 2.43
N TRP A 53 15.65 20.41 3.59
CA TRP A 53 14.90 20.29 4.85
C TRP A 53 14.10 21.58 5.10
N SER A 54 12.78 21.47 5.25
CA SER A 54 11.89 22.60 5.58
C SER A 54 10.59 22.10 6.23
N ALA A 55 9.74 23.02 6.69
CA ALA A 55 8.41 22.68 7.18
C ALA A 55 7.59 22.04 6.04
N GLY A 56 7.03 20.85 6.29
CA GLY A 56 6.30 20.06 5.31
C GLY A 56 7.15 19.44 4.19
N SER A 57 8.47 19.26 4.37
CA SER A 57 9.34 18.63 3.37
C SER A 57 9.43 17.10 3.46
N VAL A 58 8.68 16.47 4.38
CA VAL A 58 8.74 15.03 4.68
C VAL A 58 7.33 14.46 4.74
N ILE A 59 7.14 13.19 4.35
CA ILE A 59 5.98 12.37 4.73
C ILE A 59 6.42 11.24 5.65
N ALA A 60 5.51 10.79 6.51
CA ALA A 60 5.64 9.47 7.14
C ALA A 60 4.83 8.43 6.35
N ILE A 61 5.37 7.22 6.18
CA ILE A 61 4.61 6.04 5.77
C ILE A 61 4.53 5.11 6.98
N ASP A 62 3.30 4.86 7.40
CA ASP A 62 2.89 4.30 8.69
C ASP A 62 3.47 5.04 9.91
N ALA A 63 2.88 4.75 11.06
CA ALA A 63 3.11 5.46 12.30
C ALA A 63 2.95 4.53 13.51
N GLY A 64 3.47 3.30 13.41
CA GLY A 64 3.62 2.42 14.55
C GLY A 64 4.55 3.01 15.61
N THR A 65 5.77 3.39 15.20
CA THR A 65 6.74 4.10 16.05
C THR A 65 7.18 5.42 15.38
N LEU A 66 6.70 6.56 15.88
CA LEU A 66 6.93 7.85 15.22
C LEU A 66 7.85 8.75 16.07
N LEU A 67 7.34 9.40 17.12
CA LEU A 67 8.15 10.25 18.01
C LEU A 67 9.30 9.49 18.66
N ALA A 68 9.06 8.26 19.14
CA ALA A 68 10.07 7.44 19.79
C ALA A 68 11.20 7.03 18.83
N GLY A 69 10.85 6.67 17.58
CA GLY A 69 11.83 6.44 16.51
C GLY A 69 12.68 7.68 16.24
N ILE A 70 12.04 8.83 16.03
CA ILE A 70 12.74 10.11 15.77
C ILE A 70 13.68 10.46 16.94
N MET A 71 13.25 10.29 18.19
CA MET A 71 14.09 10.51 19.37
C MET A 71 15.32 9.61 19.37
N ARG A 72 15.17 8.28 19.21
CA ARG A 72 16.29 7.33 19.14
C ARG A 72 17.29 7.73 18.05
N THR A 73 16.81 8.07 16.86
CA THR A 73 17.64 8.46 15.72
C THR A 73 18.37 9.79 15.94
N LEU A 74 17.78 10.74 16.69
CA LEU A 74 18.47 11.96 17.11
C LEU A 74 19.52 11.68 18.19
N ASP A 75 19.19 10.85 19.19
CA ASP A 75 20.09 10.49 20.30
C ASP A 75 21.31 9.67 19.85
N SER A 76 21.20 8.90 18.76
CA SER A 76 22.32 8.18 18.13
C SER A 76 23.19 9.04 17.20
N SER A 77 22.77 10.28 16.89
CA SER A 77 23.38 11.12 15.86
C SER A 77 24.14 12.31 16.44
N LYS A 78 25.23 12.72 15.79
CA LYS A 78 26.04 13.87 16.24
C LYS A 78 25.50 15.17 15.70
N PHE A 79 25.71 16.23 16.48
CA PHE A 79 25.31 17.58 16.13
C PHE A 79 26.36 18.62 16.55
N ILE A 80 26.28 19.78 15.93
CA ILE A 80 26.99 21.00 16.34
C ILE A 80 25.97 21.99 16.88
N LYS A 81 26.31 22.71 17.96
CA LYS A 81 25.52 23.84 18.44
C LYS A 81 25.80 25.07 17.58
N ASP A 82 24.76 25.83 17.31
CA ASP A 82 24.83 27.14 16.69
C ASP A 82 24.37 28.14 17.77
N GLU A 83 25.34 28.83 18.37
CA GLU A 83 25.12 29.73 19.52
C GLU A 83 24.95 31.20 19.09
N GLU A 84 25.11 31.49 17.79
CA GLU A 84 24.89 32.82 17.19
C GLU A 84 23.48 32.95 16.56
N SER A 85 22.88 31.83 16.14
CA SER A 85 21.54 31.77 15.55
C SER A 85 20.41 31.71 16.60
N THR A 86 19.37 32.53 16.41
CA THR A 86 18.14 32.49 17.24
C THR A 86 17.21 31.33 16.87
N ASP A 87 17.19 30.95 15.60
CA ASP A 87 16.16 30.08 15.01
C ASP A 87 16.62 28.62 14.93
N VAL A 88 17.93 28.39 14.89
CA VAL A 88 18.56 27.07 14.81
C VAL A 88 19.60 27.00 15.93
N LYS A 89 19.31 26.24 17.00
CA LYS A 89 20.26 26.05 18.12
C LYS A 89 21.20 24.86 17.91
N VAL A 90 20.79 23.94 17.03
CA VAL A 90 21.45 22.65 16.79
C VAL A 90 21.40 22.32 15.30
N ARG A 91 22.51 21.83 14.74
CA ARG A 91 22.56 21.26 13.39
C ARG A 91 23.11 19.84 13.42
N MET A 92 22.36 18.89 12.89
CA MET A 92 22.79 17.50 12.76
C MET A 92 23.90 17.40 11.70
N ILE A 93 24.99 16.68 12.01
CA ILE A 93 26.16 16.56 11.11
C ILE A 93 26.39 15.15 10.57
N ASP A 94 25.83 14.12 11.22
CA ASP A 94 25.75 12.76 10.71
C ASP A 94 24.41 12.10 11.10
N GLY A 95 24.25 10.83 10.72
CA GLY A 95 23.02 10.06 10.87
C GLY A 95 21.87 10.50 9.95
N PRO A 96 20.70 9.86 10.03
CA PRO A 96 19.57 10.09 9.12
C PRO A 96 19.03 11.53 9.07
N PHE A 97 19.27 12.35 10.09
CA PHE A 97 18.85 13.76 10.10
C PHE A 97 19.95 14.74 9.64
N ALA A 98 21.07 14.26 9.09
CA ALA A 98 22.19 15.10 8.67
C ALA A 98 21.78 16.32 7.83
N GLY A 99 22.36 17.48 8.18
CA GLY A 99 22.08 18.78 7.58
C GLY A 99 20.85 19.51 8.15
N LEU A 100 19.93 18.81 8.83
CA LEU A 100 18.75 19.41 9.44
C LEU A 100 19.16 20.43 10.52
N GLY A 101 18.64 21.65 10.40
CA GLY A 101 18.67 22.67 11.45
C GLY A 101 17.48 22.50 12.39
N LEU A 102 17.74 22.58 13.68
CA LEU A 102 16.81 22.26 14.75
C LEU A 102 16.73 23.41 15.78
N PRO A 103 15.52 23.83 16.19
CA PRO A 103 15.34 25.02 17.03
C PRO A 103 15.55 24.77 18.53
N ASN A 104 15.68 23.51 18.99
CA ASN A 104 15.86 23.17 20.40
C ASN A 104 17.18 22.44 20.66
N SER A 105 17.59 22.39 21.93
CA SER A 105 18.86 21.78 22.37
C SER A 105 18.72 20.33 22.86
N THR A 106 17.53 19.74 22.79
CA THR A 106 17.24 18.38 23.29
C THR A 106 16.47 17.55 22.26
N SER A 107 16.78 16.26 22.19
CA SER A 107 16.22 15.33 21.20
C SER A 107 14.70 15.24 21.26
N GLY A 108 14.10 15.19 22.46
CA GLY A 108 12.64 15.16 22.62
C GLY A 108 11.93 16.41 22.07
N ALA A 109 12.45 17.61 22.35
CA ALA A 109 11.87 18.85 21.82
C ALA A 109 12.10 19.01 20.30
N ASN A 110 13.19 18.45 19.78
CA ASN A 110 13.45 18.40 18.35
C ASN A 110 12.62 17.33 17.62
N ALA A 111 12.34 16.19 18.26
CA ALA A 111 11.44 15.17 17.71
C ALA A 111 10.00 15.69 17.64
N ALA A 112 9.54 16.44 18.66
CA ALA A 112 8.26 17.15 18.61
C ALA A 112 8.22 18.18 17.47
N TYR A 113 9.29 18.97 17.27
CA TYR A 113 9.40 19.88 16.13
C TYR A 113 9.36 19.15 14.76
N ILE A 114 10.06 18.02 14.62
CA ILE A 114 10.03 17.21 13.39
C ILE A 114 8.62 16.67 13.12
N PHE A 115 7.95 16.12 14.14
CA PHE A 115 6.59 15.60 14.02
C PHE A 115 5.56 16.68 13.61
N ARG A 116 5.67 17.87 14.17
CA ARG A 116 4.70 18.96 13.93
C ARG A 116 4.98 19.71 12.64
N GLU A 117 6.20 20.19 12.46
CA GLU A 117 6.53 21.13 11.38
C GLU A 117 7.10 20.42 10.16
N VAL A 118 8.03 19.48 10.33
CA VAL A 118 8.80 18.89 9.21
C VAL A 118 8.00 17.81 8.46
N ILE A 119 7.28 16.96 9.18
CA ILE A 119 6.37 15.96 8.59
C ILE A 119 5.07 16.65 8.15
N SER A 120 4.81 16.71 6.85
CA SER A 120 3.57 17.24 6.25
C SER A 120 2.38 16.32 6.54
N THR A 121 2.46 15.09 6.04
CA THR A 121 1.35 14.13 5.94
C THR A 121 1.82 12.76 6.42
N ILE A 122 0.96 12.06 7.13
CA ILE A 122 1.18 10.70 7.62
C ILE A 122 0.28 9.79 6.79
N PHE A 123 0.90 8.96 5.95
CA PHE A 123 0.20 7.96 5.15
C PHE A 123 0.06 6.67 5.97
N ILE A 124 -1.16 6.17 6.14
CA ILE A 124 -1.41 4.90 6.85
C ILE A 124 -1.83 3.85 5.83
N THR A 125 -1.13 2.72 5.79
CA THR A 125 -1.39 1.62 4.85
C THR A 125 -2.68 0.89 5.21
N HIS A 126 -2.80 0.51 6.48
CA HIS A 126 -3.93 -0.23 7.05
C HIS A 126 -4.02 0.01 8.57
N PRO A 127 -5.15 -0.31 9.23
CA PRO A 127 -5.45 0.20 10.58
C PRO A 127 -4.96 -0.71 11.74
N HIS A 128 -3.99 -1.60 11.53
CA HIS A 128 -3.41 -2.38 12.63
C HIS A 128 -2.54 -1.51 13.55
N LEU A 129 -2.44 -1.88 14.83
CA LEU A 129 -1.88 -1.01 15.87
C LEU A 129 -0.37 -0.79 15.71
N ASP A 130 0.36 -1.79 15.22
CA ASP A 130 1.77 -1.72 14.84
C ASP A 130 2.04 -0.82 13.61
N HIS A 131 0.99 -0.32 12.94
CA HIS A 131 1.10 0.69 11.87
C HIS A 131 0.51 2.06 12.29
N LEU A 132 -0.08 2.17 13.48
CA LEU A 132 -0.97 3.29 13.85
C LEU A 132 -0.81 3.82 15.29
N ALA A 133 -0.35 3.02 16.25
CA ALA A 133 -0.39 3.35 17.67
C ALA A 133 0.50 4.56 18.03
N GLY A 134 1.66 4.69 17.38
CA GLY A 134 2.53 5.86 17.51
C GLY A 134 1.83 7.15 17.10
N LEU A 135 1.07 7.16 15.99
CA LEU A 135 0.23 8.32 15.63
C LEU A 135 -0.72 8.66 16.78
N ALA A 136 -1.53 7.71 17.26
CA ALA A 136 -2.48 7.95 18.35
C ALA A 136 -1.76 8.53 19.59
N MET A 137 -0.72 7.86 20.09
CA MET A 137 0.06 8.30 21.25
C MET A 137 0.79 9.64 21.06
N ASN A 138 1.08 10.06 19.83
CA ASN A 138 1.83 11.30 19.54
C ASN A 138 0.93 12.49 19.17
N THR A 139 -0.35 12.26 18.84
CA THR A 139 -1.32 13.33 18.55
C THR A 139 -1.48 14.40 19.64
N PRO A 140 -1.31 14.16 20.95
CA PRO A 140 -1.34 15.23 21.96
C PRO A 140 -0.25 16.29 21.82
N LEU A 141 0.77 16.07 20.97
CA LEU A 141 1.75 17.11 20.62
C LEU A 141 1.22 18.11 19.59
N VAL A 142 0.16 17.79 18.84
CA VAL A 142 -0.44 18.73 17.87
C VAL A 142 -1.18 19.81 18.65
N GLU A 143 -0.60 21.00 18.70
CA GLU A 143 -1.18 22.14 19.41
C GLU A 143 -2.21 22.85 18.53
N THR A 144 -3.26 23.44 19.11
CA THR A 144 -4.30 24.19 18.37
C THR A 144 -3.75 25.44 17.64
N GLN A 145 -2.49 25.81 17.88
CA GLN A 145 -1.77 26.85 17.15
C GLN A 145 -0.96 26.32 15.96
N SER A 146 -0.75 25.01 15.87
CA SER A 146 -0.14 24.33 14.71
C SER A 146 -1.19 23.93 13.67
N ASN A 147 -0.76 23.69 12.43
CA ASN A 147 -1.65 23.21 11.38
C ASN A 147 -2.13 21.77 11.70
N PRO A 148 -3.38 21.39 11.38
CA PRO A 148 -3.87 20.03 11.58
C PRO A 148 -2.99 19.00 10.89
N LYS A 149 -2.71 17.88 11.56
CA LYS A 149 -1.88 16.82 11.00
C LYS A 149 -2.71 16.04 9.97
N ILE A 150 -2.27 16.04 8.71
CA ILE A 150 -2.97 15.34 7.63
C ILE A 150 -2.69 13.84 7.76
N VAL A 151 -3.74 13.03 7.86
CA VAL A 151 -3.67 11.57 7.84
C VAL A 151 -4.29 11.07 6.54
N ALA A 152 -3.49 10.39 5.71
CA ALA A 152 -3.86 9.98 4.37
C ALA A 152 -3.93 8.45 4.24
N ALA A 153 -5.07 7.91 3.85
CA ALA A 153 -5.23 6.46 3.64
C ALA A 153 -6.42 6.17 2.71
N LEU A 154 -6.62 4.90 2.37
CA LEU A 154 -7.85 4.45 1.70
C LEU A 154 -9.09 4.65 2.61
N PRO A 155 -10.30 4.79 2.03
CA PRO A 155 -11.51 5.06 2.80
C PRO A 155 -11.82 4.01 3.90
N PRO A 156 -11.62 2.69 3.71
CA PRO A 156 -11.82 1.70 4.77
C PRO A 156 -10.87 1.91 5.96
N THR A 157 -9.60 2.21 5.70
CA THR A 157 -8.59 2.50 6.73
C THR A 157 -8.98 3.73 7.55
N ILE A 158 -9.38 4.83 6.91
CA ILE A 158 -9.89 6.03 7.61
C ILE A 158 -11.19 5.74 8.39
N ALA A 159 -12.10 4.93 7.85
CA ALA A 159 -13.31 4.53 8.56
C ALA A 159 -13.00 3.70 9.82
N ALA A 160 -12.05 2.77 9.76
CA ALA A 160 -11.59 2.01 10.92
C ALA A 160 -10.91 2.89 11.97
N ILE A 161 -9.98 3.77 11.54
CA ILE A 161 -9.31 4.76 12.40
C ILE A 161 -10.34 5.61 13.17
N LYS A 162 -11.35 6.12 12.45
CA LYS A 162 -12.41 6.96 13.01
C LYS A 162 -13.36 6.20 13.95
N ASN A 163 -13.81 5.00 13.56
CA ASN A 163 -14.78 4.23 14.34
C ASN A 163 -14.16 3.52 15.57
N HIS A 164 -12.86 3.24 15.55
CA HIS A 164 -12.23 2.34 16.54
C HIS A 164 -11.09 2.98 17.34
N ILE A 165 -10.46 4.06 16.87
CA ILE A 165 -9.36 4.74 17.57
C ILE A 165 -9.79 6.14 18.04
N PHE A 166 -10.03 7.09 17.14
CA PHE A 166 -10.36 8.48 17.49
C PHE A 166 -11.87 8.65 17.71
N ASN A 167 -12.41 7.96 18.72
CA ASN A 167 -13.84 7.73 18.93
C ASN A 167 -14.34 8.08 20.35
N ASP A 168 -13.56 8.82 21.12
CA ASP A 168 -13.80 9.20 22.52
C ASP A 168 -13.93 8.01 23.51
N ILE A 169 -13.56 6.80 23.10
CA ILE A 169 -13.54 5.58 23.92
C ILE A 169 -12.13 5.00 23.98
N THR A 170 -11.51 4.74 22.83
CA THR A 170 -10.14 4.21 22.72
C THR A 170 -9.12 5.36 22.82
N TRP A 171 -9.41 6.46 22.14
CA TRP A 171 -8.66 7.72 22.15
C TRP A 171 -9.65 8.87 21.89
N PRO A 172 -9.42 10.10 22.39
CA PRO A 172 -10.27 11.25 22.08
C PRO A 172 -10.44 11.46 20.57
N ASN A 173 -11.61 11.93 20.13
CA ASN A 173 -11.79 12.32 18.74
C ASN A 173 -11.03 13.62 18.46
N LEU A 174 -9.81 13.48 17.93
CA LEU A 174 -8.95 14.61 17.57
C LEU A 174 -9.11 15.03 16.09
N SER A 175 -10.03 14.42 15.35
CA SER A 175 -10.28 14.75 13.93
C SER A 175 -11.09 16.03 13.74
N ASP A 176 -11.16 16.52 12.51
CA ASP A 176 -12.08 17.55 12.05
C ASP A 176 -13.49 17.01 11.69
N GLU A 177 -13.77 15.74 11.99
CA GLU A 177 -15.05 15.07 11.75
C GLU A 177 -15.79 14.71 13.05
N ASP A 178 -17.11 14.52 12.93
CA ASP A 178 -18.03 14.02 13.97
C ASP A 178 -17.92 14.71 15.35
N GLY A 179 -17.55 15.99 15.36
CA GLY A 179 -17.44 16.82 16.56
C GLY A 179 -16.06 16.81 17.24
N GLY A 180 -15.03 16.27 16.59
CA GLY A 180 -13.68 16.19 17.14
C GLY A 180 -12.94 17.53 17.24
N ALA A 181 -11.75 17.48 17.82
CA ALA A 181 -10.95 18.65 18.18
C ALA A 181 -10.25 19.39 17.00
N GLY A 182 -10.34 18.88 15.77
CA GLY A 182 -9.78 19.53 14.58
C GLY A 182 -8.24 19.53 14.49
N LEU A 183 -7.55 18.66 15.24
CA LEU A 183 -6.09 18.52 15.23
C LEU A 183 -5.59 17.55 14.15
N ILE A 184 -6.48 16.71 13.61
CA ILE A 184 -6.22 15.75 12.54
C ILE A 184 -7.20 16.02 11.39
N SER A 185 -6.72 15.99 10.14
CA SER A 185 -7.57 16.07 8.94
C SER A 185 -7.43 14.82 8.06
N TYR A 186 -8.54 14.18 7.71
CA TYR A 186 -8.54 12.92 6.96
C TYR A 186 -8.53 13.09 5.43
N HIS A 187 -7.38 12.88 4.80
CA HIS A 187 -7.23 12.85 3.35
C HIS A 187 -7.54 11.44 2.80
N ARG A 188 -8.80 11.22 2.41
CA ARG A 188 -9.24 9.97 1.77
C ARG A 188 -8.65 9.84 0.36
N LEU A 189 -7.74 8.88 0.21
CA LEU A 189 -7.10 8.52 -1.05
C LEU A 189 -8.06 7.72 -1.95
N VAL A 190 -7.68 7.56 -3.22
CA VAL A 190 -8.43 6.81 -4.23
C VAL A 190 -7.53 5.71 -4.77
N ASP A 191 -8.01 4.47 -4.75
CA ASP A 191 -7.34 3.31 -5.37
C ASP A 191 -7.10 3.54 -6.87
N GLY A 192 -5.87 3.26 -7.33
CA GLY A 192 -5.38 3.60 -8.67
C GLY A 192 -5.08 5.10 -8.89
N GLY A 193 -5.49 5.96 -7.96
CA GLY A 193 -5.37 7.42 -8.03
C GLY A 193 -6.45 8.09 -8.86
N ASN A 194 -6.77 9.36 -8.55
CA ASN A 194 -7.85 10.10 -9.23
C ASN A 194 -7.46 10.46 -10.68
N PRO A 195 -8.08 9.89 -11.72
CA PRO A 195 -7.65 10.05 -13.11
C PRO A 195 -7.86 11.46 -13.68
N ARG A 196 -8.54 12.35 -12.95
CA ARG A 196 -8.69 13.78 -13.29
C ARG A 196 -7.51 14.64 -12.83
N LEU A 197 -6.64 14.10 -11.96
CA LEU A 197 -5.45 14.78 -11.45
C LEU A 197 -4.20 14.34 -12.22
N GLY A 198 -3.27 15.29 -12.42
CA GLY A 198 -2.04 15.09 -13.19
C GLY A 198 -2.24 14.97 -14.72
N ARG A 199 -1.12 14.91 -15.45
CA ARG A 199 -1.05 14.62 -16.89
C ARG A 199 0.16 13.73 -17.18
N GLY A 200 0.15 13.03 -18.31
CA GLY A 200 1.19 12.05 -18.64
C GLY A 200 1.31 10.99 -17.54
N ASP A 201 2.54 10.65 -17.19
CA ASP A 201 2.88 9.64 -16.17
C ASP A 201 2.42 10.05 -14.76
N CYS A 202 2.29 11.35 -14.49
CA CYS A 202 1.77 11.90 -13.23
C CYS A 202 0.25 11.74 -13.07
N ARG A 203 -0.47 11.13 -14.03
CA ARG A 203 -1.93 10.94 -13.93
C ARG A 203 -2.27 10.05 -12.72
N GLY A 204 -3.20 10.51 -11.89
CA GLY A 204 -3.63 9.82 -10.68
C GLY A 204 -2.81 10.11 -9.43
N TYR A 205 -1.70 10.85 -9.54
CA TYR A 205 -0.92 11.24 -8.36
C TYR A 205 -1.47 12.53 -7.73
N THR A 206 -1.41 12.61 -6.41
CA THR A 206 -1.72 13.77 -5.56
C THR A 206 -0.45 14.27 -4.87
N ARG A 207 -0.33 15.58 -4.60
CA ARG A 207 0.79 16.09 -3.79
C ARG A 207 0.74 15.50 -2.37
N ALA A 208 1.88 15.10 -1.84
CA ALA A 208 2.01 14.43 -0.54
C ALA A 208 2.78 15.29 0.49
N CYS A 209 3.86 15.92 0.04
CA CYS A 209 4.60 16.96 0.76
C CYS A 209 5.24 17.91 -0.28
N ASP A 210 6.22 18.74 0.07
CA ASP A 210 7.05 19.34 -0.96
C ASP A 210 7.97 18.30 -1.64
N GLY A 211 8.18 18.44 -2.94
CA GLY A 211 8.96 17.51 -3.77
C GLY A 211 8.35 16.11 -4.00
N ILE A 212 7.36 15.63 -3.23
CA ILE A 212 6.76 14.29 -3.43
C ILE A 212 5.28 14.37 -3.87
N LEU A 213 4.96 13.58 -4.89
CA LEU A 213 3.61 13.16 -5.24
C LEU A 213 3.39 11.68 -4.85
N ALA A 214 2.18 11.32 -4.42
CA ALA A 214 1.81 9.96 -4.06
C ALA A 214 0.60 9.46 -4.88
N LYS A 215 0.53 8.15 -5.12
CA LYS A 215 -0.63 7.41 -5.62
C LYS A 215 -0.81 6.16 -4.77
N CYS A 216 -2.06 5.80 -4.46
CA CYS A 216 -2.40 4.63 -3.68
C CYS A 216 -3.05 3.54 -4.55
N LEU A 217 -2.79 2.28 -4.24
CA LEU A 217 -3.49 1.09 -4.73
C LEU A 217 -3.83 0.20 -3.53
N SER A 218 -5.02 -0.41 -3.53
CA SER A 218 -5.38 -1.40 -2.50
C SER A 218 -4.69 -2.74 -2.75
N VAL A 219 -4.17 -3.37 -1.71
CA VAL A 219 -3.67 -4.75 -1.69
C VAL A 219 -4.39 -5.56 -0.60
N SER A 220 -4.25 -6.88 -0.63
CA SER A 220 -4.90 -7.80 0.32
C SER A 220 -3.93 -8.23 1.41
N HIS A 221 -4.40 -8.30 2.66
CA HIS A 221 -3.60 -8.61 3.84
C HIS A 221 -4.33 -9.64 4.73
N GLY A 222 -4.66 -10.79 4.15
CA GLY A 222 -5.33 -11.87 4.86
C GLY A 222 -6.84 -11.66 4.97
N ARG A 223 -7.46 -12.40 5.89
CA ARG A 223 -8.91 -12.56 5.94
C ARG A 223 -9.45 -12.72 7.37
N CYS A 224 -10.58 -12.10 7.65
CA CYS A 224 -11.28 -12.22 8.93
C CYS A 224 -12.71 -12.78 8.75
N ALA A 225 -13.26 -13.36 9.82
CA ALA A 225 -14.68 -13.68 9.85
C ALA A 225 -15.50 -12.39 10.01
N GLN A 226 -16.28 -12.03 9.00
CA GLN A 226 -16.98 -10.75 8.89
C GLN A 226 -17.99 -10.58 10.04
N ARG A 227 -17.78 -9.55 10.87
CA ARG A 227 -18.71 -9.11 11.95
C ARG A 227 -19.10 -7.63 11.85
N PHE A 228 -18.46 -6.91 10.95
CA PHE A 228 -18.63 -5.49 10.69
C PHE A 228 -18.70 -5.30 9.17
N HIS A 229 -19.56 -4.39 8.71
CA HIS A 229 -19.75 -4.11 7.28
C HIS A 229 -19.31 -2.65 6.99
N PRO A 230 -18.15 -2.43 6.34
CA PRO A 230 -17.53 -1.10 6.29
C PRO A 230 -18.40 -0.04 5.58
N GLU A 231 -19.16 -0.42 4.54
CA GLU A 231 -20.02 0.52 3.81
C GLU A 231 -21.24 1.01 4.59
N THR A 232 -21.69 0.29 5.63
CA THR A 232 -22.93 0.60 6.37
C THR A 232 -22.68 1.05 7.80
N GLY A 233 -21.43 0.94 8.29
CA GLY A 233 -21.08 1.18 9.70
C GLY A 233 -21.74 0.19 10.68
N GLN A 234 -22.40 -0.86 10.18
CA GLN A 234 -23.16 -1.77 11.03
C GLN A 234 -22.25 -2.85 11.63
N TYR A 235 -22.24 -2.89 12.96
CA TYR A 235 -21.80 -4.05 13.72
C TYR A 235 -22.93 -5.07 13.78
N HIS A 236 -22.64 -6.33 13.47
CA HIS A 236 -23.39 -7.43 14.08
C HIS A 236 -22.97 -7.51 15.55
N ARG A 237 -23.63 -6.69 16.40
CA ARG A 237 -23.40 -6.69 17.85
C ARG A 237 -23.56 -8.10 18.41
N ALA A 238 -22.44 -8.73 18.77
CA ALA A 238 -22.43 -9.57 19.94
C ALA A 238 -22.75 -8.67 21.15
N GLU A 239 -23.60 -9.14 22.05
CA GLU A 239 -24.04 -8.37 23.20
C GLU A 239 -22.88 -8.23 24.20
N SER A 240 -22.17 -7.11 24.14
CA SER A 240 -21.22 -6.72 25.20
C SER A 240 -21.99 -6.57 26.50
N THR A 241 -21.73 -7.45 27.47
CA THR A 241 -22.31 -7.40 28.81
C THR A 241 -21.92 -6.11 29.50
N VAL A 242 -22.84 -5.15 29.55
CA VAL A 242 -22.69 -3.92 30.33
C VAL A 242 -22.66 -4.32 31.80
N PHE A 243 -21.52 -4.14 32.46
CA PHE A 243 -21.43 -4.23 33.92
C PHE A 243 -22.17 -3.04 34.53
N THR A 244 -23.44 -3.26 34.90
CA THR A 244 -24.26 -2.27 35.60
C THR A 244 -23.86 -2.18 37.06
N THR A 245 -22.94 -1.28 37.40
CA THR A 245 -22.71 -0.83 38.78
C THR A 245 -23.34 0.53 38.99
N ASP A 246 -24.62 0.56 39.36
CA ASP A 246 -25.34 1.78 39.69
C ASP A 246 -24.91 2.33 41.05
N SER A 247 -24.77 3.66 41.14
CA SER A 247 -24.76 4.43 42.38
C SER A 247 -25.11 5.90 42.12
N GLY A 248 -26.23 6.13 41.41
CA GLY A 248 -27.12 7.28 41.58
C GLY A 248 -26.59 8.71 41.37
N PHE A 249 -27.14 9.41 40.39
CA PHE A 249 -27.97 10.62 40.62
C PHE A 249 -28.53 11.14 39.28
N LEU A 250 -29.85 11.40 39.24
CA LEU A 250 -30.51 12.14 38.16
C LEU A 250 -31.22 13.37 38.77
N PRO A 251 -31.49 14.40 37.95
CA PRO A 251 -32.91 14.57 37.61
C PRO A 251 -33.19 14.89 36.14
N SER A 252 -34.06 14.07 35.55
CA SER A 252 -35.17 14.44 34.66
C SER A 252 -35.04 15.64 33.70
N ARG A 253 -35.17 15.34 32.40
CA ARG A 253 -36.44 15.68 31.70
C ARG A 253 -36.99 14.46 30.96
N ARG A 254 -38.28 14.20 31.15
CA ARG A 254 -39.05 13.11 30.52
C ARG A 254 -40.02 13.74 29.52
N VAL A 255 -40.11 13.19 28.32
CA VAL A 255 -41.34 13.21 27.51
C VAL A 255 -41.73 11.75 27.28
N SER A 256 -43.01 11.44 27.39
CA SER A 256 -43.52 10.07 27.41
C SER A 256 -44.74 9.97 26.51
N ILE A 257 -44.78 8.88 25.74
CA ILE A 257 -46.01 8.23 25.31
C ILE A 257 -45.90 6.78 25.78
N ASP A 258 -47.03 6.22 26.19
CA ASP A 258 -47.16 4.94 26.88
C ASP A 258 -48.28 4.13 26.20
N THR A 259 -48.08 2.82 26.06
CA THR A 259 -49.12 1.83 25.76
C THR A 259 -48.69 0.44 26.27
N GLN A 260 -48.92 0.16 27.55
CA GLN A 260 -49.34 -1.20 27.93
C GLN A 260 -50.86 -1.24 28.02
N ASP A 261 -51.50 -2.03 27.15
CA ASP A 261 -52.88 -2.46 27.38
C ASP A 261 -53.09 -3.92 26.91
N LEU A 262 -54.12 -4.55 27.43
CA LEU A 262 -54.21 -6.00 27.65
C LEU A 262 -54.37 -6.87 26.39
N ALA A 263 -53.85 -8.10 26.50
CA ALA A 263 -54.04 -9.15 25.50
C ALA A 263 -55.42 -9.84 25.59
N ARG A 264 -56.18 -9.88 24.48
CA ARG A 264 -57.10 -10.98 24.10
C ARG A 264 -57.78 -10.74 22.73
N ALA A 265 -57.44 -11.53 21.70
CA ALA A 265 -58.29 -11.85 20.55
C ALA A 265 -57.67 -12.96 19.67
N CYS A 266 -58.50 -13.66 18.88
CA CYS A 266 -58.14 -14.78 17.99
C CYS A 266 -59.09 -14.77 16.76
N THR A 267 -58.95 -15.54 15.66
CA THR A 267 -58.07 -16.69 15.35
C THR A 267 -57.08 -16.42 14.17
N PRO A 268 -57.08 -17.00 12.94
CA PRO A 268 -55.84 -17.10 12.15
C PRO A 268 -55.93 -16.56 10.69
N ASN A 269 -54.97 -16.96 9.85
CA ASN A 269 -54.85 -16.76 8.39
C ASN A 269 -54.41 -15.38 7.88
N HIS A 270 -53.09 -15.18 7.81
CA HIS A 270 -52.41 -15.39 6.54
C HIS A 270 -50.93 -15.75 6.72
N GLN A 271 -50.48 -16.86 6.13
CA GLN A 271 -49.07 -17.19 6.06
C GLN A 271 -48.40 -16.35 4.97
N VAL A 272 -47.37 -15.58 5.34
CA VAL A 272 -46.27 -15.22 4.43
C VAL A 272 -45.04 -15.95 4.96
N GLN A 273 -44.71 -17.05 4.31
CA GLN A 273 -43.68 -17.98 4.75
C GLN A 273 -42.29 -17.46 4.36
N CYS A 274 -41.75 -16.53 5.15
CA CYS A 274 -40.31 -16.25 5.13
C CYS A 274 -39.57 -17.52 5.56
N GLY A 275 -39.08 -18.28 4.59
CA GLY A 275 -38.42 -19.57 4.81
C GLY A 275 -37.17 -19.39 5.66
N VAL A 276 -37.25 -19.81 6.93
CA VAL A 276 -36.09 -19.91 7.81
C VAL A 276 -35.27 -21.12 7.35
N ASN A 277 -34.34 -20.89 6.42
CA ASN A 277 -33.30 -21.86 6.09
C ASN A 277 -32.35 -22.00 7.29
N LEU A 278 -32.73 -22.87 8.23
CA LEU A 278 -31.82 -23.46 9.20
C LEU A 278 -30.89 -24.43 8.46
N ASN A 279 -29.85 -23.89 7.82
CA ASN A 279 -28.69 -24.62 7.31
C ASN A 279 -27.46 -23.70 7.38
N SER A 280 -26.28 -24.31 7.60
CA SER A 280 -24.93 -23.71 7.70
C SER A 280 -24.81 -22.27 8.26
N LYS A 281 -24.14 -22.13 9.42
CA LYS A 281 -23.54 -20.85 9.82
C LYS A 281 -22.29 -20.58 8.97
N ASP A 282 -22.50 -20.28 7.69
CA ASP A 282 -21.48 -19.70 6.83
C ASP A 282 -21.19 -18.29 7.35
N ARG A 283 -20.18 -18.20 8.24
CA ARG A 283 -19.54 -16.93 8.58
C ARG A 283 -18.92 -16.42 7.29
N ALA A 284 -19.55 -15.43 6.67
CA ALA A 284 -18.94 -14.70 5.57
C ALA A 284 -17.52 -14.29 5.97
N VAL A 285 -16.55 -14.59 5.10
CA VAL A 285 -15.14 -14.26 5.30
C VAL A 285 -14.86 -13.03 4.44
N ALA A 286 -14.27 -12.01 5.04
CA ALA A 286 -13.91 -10.77 4.35
C ALA A 286 -12.39 -10.61 4.32
N THR A 287 -11.87 -10.22 3.16
CA THR A 287 -10.48 -9.79 2.98
C THR A 287 -10.20 -8.57 3.85
N LEU A 288 -9.01 -8.51 4.45
CA LEU A 288 -8.49 -7.31 5.09
C LEU A 288 -7.74 -6.48 4.04
N GLU A 289 -8.05 -5.19 3.96
CA GLU A 289 -7.47 -4.28 2.96
C GLU A 289 -6.25 -3.54 3.52
N SER A 290 -5.19 -3.50 2.72
CA SER A 290 -3.96 -2.74 2.94
C SER A 290 -3.63 -1.90 1.70
N SER A 291 -2.53 -1.14 1.74
CA SER A 291 -2.18 -0.16 0.69
C SER A 291 -0.76 -0.31 0.18
N ALA A 292 -0.60 -0.13 -1.14
CA ALA A 292 0.68 0.14 -1.80
C ALA A 292 0.74 1.60 -2.26
N PHE A 293 1.75 2.33 -1.81
CA PHE A 293 1.98 3.74 -2.15
C PHE A 293 3.09 3.88 -3.19
N PHE A 294 2.75 4.34 -4.40
CA PHE A 294 3.71 4.82 -5.38
C PHE A 294 4.08 6.26 -5.03
N LEU A 295 5.31 6.48 -4.60
CA LEU A 295 5.87 7.80 -4.31
C LEU A 295 6.72 8.24 -5.49
N ARG A 296 6.49 9.45 -5.99
CA ARG A 296 7.19 10.06 -7.13
C ARG A 296 7.83 11.39 -6.72
N ASP A 297 9.13 11.53 -6.95
CA ASP A 297 9.78 12.84 -6.85
C ASP A 297 9.33 13.72 -8.02
N ASP A 298 8.81 14.90 -7.71
CA ASP A 298 8.19 15.80 -8.68
C ASP A 298 9.21 16.30 -9.72
N HIS A 299 10.46 16.48 -9.28
CA HIS A 299 11.57 17.07 -10.04
C HIS A 299 12.20 16.12 -11.06
N SER A 300 12.60 14.92 -10.63
CA SER A 300 13.28 13.92 -11.46
C SER A 300 12.34 12.93 -12.13
N GLY A 301 11.11 12.79 -11.61
CA GLY A 301 10.17 11.76 -12.02
C GLY A 301 10.62 10.33 -11.69
N LYS A 302 11.59 10.14 -10.79
CA LYS A 302 11.91 8.84 -10.21
C LYS A 302 10.87 8.46 -9.16
N GLU A 303 10.69 7.16 -8.98
CA GLU A 303 9.65 6.58 -8.15
C GLU A 303 10.19 5.45 -7.26
N ILE A 304 9.54 5.29 -6.12
CA ILE A 304 9.63 4.10 -5.26
C ILE A 304 8.21 3.62 -4.93
N ILE A 305 8.06 2.33 -4.63
CA ILE A 305 6.82 1.80 -4.06
C ILE A 305 7.08 1.49 -2.59
N VAL A 306 6.15 1.84 -1.71
CA VAL A 306 6.14 1.42 -0.31
C VAL A 306 4.82 0.69 -0.04
N PHE A 307 4.91 -0.60 0.27
CA PHE A 307 3.78 -1.41 0.71
C PHE A 307 3.62 -1.35 2.23
N GLY A 308 2.39 -1.49 2.71
CA GLY A 308 2.15 -2.07 4.03
C GLY A 308 2.13 -3.59 3.96
N ASP A 309 1.52 -4.22 4.95
CA ASP A 309 1.40 -5.67 5.04
C ASP A 309 0.57 -6.22 3.88
N ILE A 310 0.93 -7.40 3.40
CA ILE A 310 0.45 -7.94 2.11
C ILE A 310 0.54 -9.47 2.09
N GLU A 311 -0.50 -10.11 1.57
CA GLU A 311 -0.53 -11.55 1.31
C GLU A 311 -0.32 -11.82 -0.20
N PRO A 312 0.21 -13.00 -0.60
CA PRO A 312 0.45 -13.30 -2.00
C PRO A 312 -0.85 -13.61 -2.77
N ASP A 313 -0.92 -13.22 -4.04
CA ASP A 313 -2.07 -13.45 -4.92
C ASP A 313 -2.38 -14.95 -5.14
N SER A 314 -1.46 -15.85 -4.79
CA SER A 314 -1.64 -17.31 -4.79
C SER A 314 -2.43 -17.85 -3.58
N VAL A 315 -2.54 -17.08 -2.49
CA VAL A 315 -3.23 -17.46 -1.23
C VAL A 315 -4.42 -16.54 -0.94
N ALA A 316 -4.39 -15.30 -1.46
CA ALA A 316 -5.39 -14.27 -1.23
C ALA A 316 -6.83 -14.70 -1.56
N LEU A 317 -7.78 -14.32 -0.69
CA LEU A 317 -9.22 -14.48 -0.96
C LEU A 317 -9.67 -13.57 -2.13
N GLU A 318 -9.07 -12.39 -2.23
CA GLU A 318 -9.19 -11.47 -3.35
C GLU A 318 -7.79 -11.09 -3.83
N PRO A 319 -7.27 -11.70 -4.91
CA PRO A 319 -6.00 -11.29 -5.51
C PRO A 319 -6.04 -9.82 -5.98
N ARG A 320 -5.02 -9.05 -5.64
CA ARG A 320 -4.90 -7.60 -5.92
C ARG A 320 -3.49 -7.17 -6.36
N ASN A 321 -2.46 -7.98 -6.15
CA ASN A 321 -1.06 -7.62 -6.35
C ASN A 321 -0.71 -7.51 -7.83
N GLU A 322 -1.31 -8.34 -8.69
CA GLU A 322 -1.10 -8.32 -10.14
C GLU A 322 -1.29 -6.91 -10.74
N LYS A 323 -2.29 -6.16 -10.26
CA LYS A 323 -2.61 -4.78 -10.66
C LYS A 323 -1.50 -3.78 -10.29
N VAL A 324 -0.84 -3.98 -9.16
CA VAL A 324 0.32 -3.18 -8.74
C VAL A 324 1.48 -3.43 -9.70
N TRP A 325 1.73 -4.68 -10.06
CA TRP A 325 2.79 -5.06 -10.99
C TRP A 325 2.55 -4.60 -12.43
N GLU A 326 1.30 -4.42 -12.86
CA GLU A 326 0.97 -3.79 -14.16
C GLU A 326 1.32 -2.30 -14.21
N ILE A 327 1.19 -1.60 -13.10
CA ILE A 327 1.53 -0.18 -12.99
C ILE A 327 3.04 -0.01 -12.76
N ALA A 328 3.69 -0.96 -12.10
CA ALA A 328 5.13 -0.99 -11.87
C ALA A 328 5.95 -1.38 -13.12
N ALA A 329 5.54 -2.38 -13.89
CA ALA A 329 6.36 -2.94 -14.98
C ALA A 329 6.84 -1.90 -16.04
N PRO A 330 6.00 -0.98 -16.56
CA PRO A 330 6.48 0.07 -17.46
C PRO A 330 7.49 1.03 -16.81
N LYS A 331 7.40 1.22 -15.49
CA LYS A 331 8.29 2.07 -14.70
C LYS A 331 9.65 1.42 -14.44
N VAL A 332 9.72 0.09 -14.39
CA VAL A 332 11.00 -0.65 -14.42
C VAL A 332 11.63 -0.51 -15.80
N VAL A 333 10.88 -0.74 -16.89
CA VAL A 333 11.40 -0.70 -18.27
C VAL A 333 11.98 0.67 -18.66
N ASN A 334 11.37 1.77 -18.21
CA ASN A 334 11.90 3.12 -18.43
C ASN A 334 12.88 3.61 -17.34
N GLY A 335 13.18 2.78 -16.34
CA GLY A 335 14.06 3.09 -15.21
C GLY A 335 13.57 4.23 -14.31
N SER A 336 12.27 4.54 -14.29
CA SER A 336 11.69 5.52 -13.35
C SER A 336 11.47 4.92 -11.97
N LEU A 337 10.98 3.68 -11.86
CA LEU A 337 10.93 2.94 -10.61
C LEU A 337 12.35 2.50 -10.22
N ARG A 338 12.75 2.81 -8.99
CA ARG A 338 14.11 2.61 -8.48
C ARG A 338 14.20 1.61 -7.34
N ALA A 339 13.19 1.60 -6.46
CA ALA A 339 13.15 0.70 -5.32
C ALA A 339 11.72 0.32 -4.92
N ILE A 340 11.60 -0.81 -4.24
CA ILE A 340 10.39 -1.31 -3.60
C ILE A 340 10.71 -1.54 -2.12
N PHE A 341 9.92 -0.97 -1.22
CA PHE A 341 9.86 -1.33 0.20
C PHE A 341 8.64 -2.23 0.38
N ILE A 342 8.86 -3.46 0.83
CA ILE A 342 7.82 -4.49 0.97
C ILE A 342 8.13 -5.38 2.16
N GLU A 343 7.09 -5.92 2.79
CA GLU A 343 7.29 -6.86 3.88
C GLU A 343 7.82 -8.22 3.42
N CYS A 344 8.47 -8.91 4.36
CA CYS A 344 8.69 -10.34 4.30
C CYS A 344 8.74 -10.80 5.76
N SER A 345 7.56 -11.02 6.34
CA SER A 345 7.40 -11.25 7.78
C SER A 345 8.10 -12.49 8.31
N PHE A 346 8.13 -13.56 7.53
CA PHE A 346 8.46 -14.92 7.97
C PHE A 346 9.51 -15.60 7.08
N MET A 347 10.26 -16.55 7.66
CA MET A 347 11.16 -17.46 6.93
C MET A 347 10.36 -18.49 6.13
N ASP A 348 10.97 -19.09 5.10
CA ASP A 348 10.27 -20.07 4.25
C ASP A 348 9.83 -21.35 4.98
N SER A 349 10.41 -21.63 6.15
CA SER A 349 9.99 -22.72 7.04
C SER A 349 8.56 -22.57 7.62
N VAL A 350 7.91 -21.41 7.48
CA VAL A 350 6.54 -21.18 7.95
C VAL A 350 5.52 -21.56 6.87
N GLU A 351 4.59 -22.47 7.22
CA GLU A 351 3.48 -22.92 6.35
C GLU A 351 2.47 -21.80 6.04
N ASP A 352 1.86 -21.82 4.84
CA ASP A 352 0.95 -20.77 4.34
C ASP A 352 -0.21 -20.46 5.29
N SER A 353 -0.79 -21.48 5.94
CA SER A 353 -1.87 -21.33 6.92
C SER A 353 -1.46 -20.59 8.20
N SER A 354 -0.16 -20.44 8.43
CA SER A 354 0.45 -19.78 9.59
C SER A 354 1.05 -18.40 9.24
N LEU A 355 0.98 -17.96 7.98
CA LEU A 355 1.42 -16.62 7.56
C LEU A 355 0.40 -15.52 7.89
N TYR A 356 -0.88 -15.87 8.13
CA TYR A 356 -1.97 -14.98 8.56
C TYR A 356 -2.19 -13.69 7.72
N GLY A 357 -1.76 -13.67 6.46
CA GLY A 357 -1.91 -12.52 5.56
C GLY A 357 -0.59 -11.79 5.22
N HIS A 358 0.55 -12.41 5.50
CA HIS A 358 1.89 -11.87 5.29
C HIS A 358 2.71 -12.65 4.24
N LEU A 359 3.89 -12.13 3.88
CA LEU A 359 4.85 -12.76 2.97
C LEU A 359 5.97 -13.56 3.68
N CYS A 360 6.59 -14.44 2.89
CA CYS A 360 7.85 -15.14 3.15
C CYS A 360 8.62 -15.29 1.80
N PRO A 361 9.90 -15.72 1.78
CA PRO A 361 10.75 -15.60 0.59
C PRO A 361 10.21 -16.24 -0.69
N ARG A 362 9.69 -17.46 -0.66
CA ARG A 362 9.06 -18.09 -1.85
C ARG A 362 7.95 -17.24 -2.46
N HIS A 363 7.16 -16.57 -1.61
CA HIS A 363 6.00 -15.77 -2.01
C HIS A 363 6.42 -14.42 -2.58
N LEU A 364 7.35 -13.72 -1.92
CA LEU A 364 7.87 -12.46 -2.45
C LEU A 364 8.60 -12.68 -3.79
N ILE A 365 9.30 -13.81 -3.96
CA ILE A 365 9.96 -14.15 -5.22
C ILE A 365 8.94 -14.47 -6.31
N ALA A 366 7.87 -15.23 -6.02
CA ALA A 366 6.80 -15.48 -6.99
C ALA A 366 6.10 -14.18 -7.45
N GLU A 367 5.85 -13.23 -6.55
CA GLU A 367 5.33 -11.90 -6.91
C GLU A 367 6.32 -11.11 -7.80
N LEU A 368 7.62 -11.22 -7.53
CA LEU A 368 8.67 -10.64 -8.38
C LEU A 368 8.81 -11.36 -9.74
N GLU A 369 8.53 -12.67 -9.83
CA GLU A 369 8.40 -13.38 -11.12
C GLU A 369 7.19 -12.87 -11.93
N VAL A 370 6.06 -12.56 -11.28
CA VAL A 370 4.91 -11.92 -11.94
C VAL A 370 5.29 -10.53 -12.46
N LEU A 371 6.00 -9.72 -11.67
CA LEU A 371 6.54 -8.43 -12.11
C LEU A 371 7.52 -8.57 -13.28
N ALA A 372 8.50 -9.49 -13.20
CA ALA A 372 9.44 -9.80 -14.28
C ALA A 372 8.71 -10.25 -15.56
N GLY A 373 7.70 -11.10 -15.43
CA GLY A 373 6.85 -11.55 -16.53
C GLY A 373 6.08 -10.40 -17.18
N LYS A 374 5.66 -9.38 -16.42
CA LYS A 374 5.05 -8.15 -16.96
C LYS A 374 6.08 -7.22 -17.60
N VAL A 375 7.25 -7.03 -16.99
CA VAL A 375 8.37 -6.27 -17.57
C VAL A 375 8.79 -6.84 -18.93
N LEU A 376 8.95 -8.16 -19.05
CA LEU A 376 9.28 -8.82 -20.32
C LEU A 376 8.19 -8.66 -21.39
N LYS A 377 6.90 -8.60 -21.02
CA LYS A 377 5.79 -8.30 -21.93
C LYS A 377 5.83 -6.86 -22.44
N VAL A 378 6.24 -5.89 -21.61
CA VAL A 378 6.37 -4.47 -21.99
C VAL A 378 7.62 -4.23 -22.86
N THR A 379 8.77 -4.84 -22.52
CA THR A 379 10.01 -4.72 -23.30
C THR A 379 9.94 -5.37 -24.69
N LYS A 380 9.07 -6.38 -24.86
CA LYS A 380 8.88 -7.10 -26.13
C LYS A 380 7.42 -6.97 -26.62
N PRO A 381 7.00 -5.76 -27.02
CA PRO A 381 5.64 -5.53 -27.52
C PRO A 381 5.38 -6.42 -28.75
N LYS A 382 4.19 -7.01 -28.82
CA LYS A 382 3.84 -7.98 -29.88
C LYS A 382 3.94 -7.33 -31.27
N PHE A 383 4.86 -7.81 -32.09
CA PHE A 383 5.04 -7.42 -33.49
C PHE A 383 3.84 -7.74 -34.43
N GLY A 384 2.73 -8.27 -33.90
CA GLY A 384 1.57 -8.71 -34.68
C GLY A 384 0.47 -7.66 -34.88
N ASP A 385 0.18 -6.83 -33.87
CA ASP A 385 -1.09 -6.05 -33.85
C ASP A 385 -1.09 -4.81 -34.76
N MET A 386 0.04 -4.47 -35.38
CA MET A 386 0.10 -3.47 -36.47
C MET A 386 -0.03 -4.08 -37.88
N ALA A 387 -0.05 -5.41 -38.02
CA ALA A 387 0.00 -6.09 -39.32
C ALA A 387 -1.37 -6.42 -39.94
N THR A 388 -2.45 -6.43 -39.16
CA THR A 388 -3.81 -6.78 -39.62
C THR A 388 -4.58 -5.60 -40.23
N GLY A 389 -4.09 -4.37 -40.06
CA GLY A 389 -4.70 -3.14 -40.57
C GLY A 389 -4.54 -2.91 -42.09
N ARG A 390 -4.89 -3.88 -42.95
CA ARG A 390 -4.76 -3.73 -44.41
C ARG A 390 -5.96 -4.20 -45.23
N LYS A 391 -6.33 -3.35 -46.20
CA LYS A 391 -7.32 -3.57 -47.29
C LYS A 391 -8.81 -3.63 -46.91
N ARG A 392 -9.40 -2.47 -46.58
CA ARG A 392 -10.73 -2.17 -47.15
C ARG A 392 -10.55 -1.90 -48.65
N LYS A 393 -11.23 -2.66 -49.49
CA LYS A 393 -11.11 -2.67 -50.95
C LYS A 393 -12.16 -1.73 -51.57
N HIS A 394 -11.78 -0.50 -51.89
CA HIS A 394 -12.62 0.38 -52.72
C HIS A 394 -12.60 -0.08 -54.18
N ALA A 395 -13.72 0.06 -54.89
CA ALA A 395 -13.84 -0.32 -56.29
C ALA A 395 -14.69 0.70 -57.08
N GLY A 396 -14.05 1.35 -58.06
CA GLY A 396 -14.69 2.10 -59.15
C GLY A 396 -15.34 3.46 -58.81
N THR A 397 -15.62 4.35 -59.77
CA THR A 397 -15.09 4.54 -61.15
C THR A 397 -15.46 5.97 -61.60
N SER A 398 -14.63 6.63 -62.44
CA SER A 398 -14.95 7.87 -63.23
C SER A 398 -15.27 9.17 -62.46
N SER A 399 -15.00 10.39 -62.95
CA SER A 399 -14.24 10.84 -64.15
C SER A 399 -13.98 12.36 -64.17
N GLY A 400 -12.78 12.77 -64.62
CA GLY A 400 -12.56 13.99 -65.43
C GLY A 400 -12.28 15.34 -64.73
N GLY A 401 -11.33 16.11 -65.30
CA GLY A 401 -11.19 17.57 -65.09
C GLY A 401 -10.04 18.04 -64.17
N PRO A 402 -9.00 18.73 -64.69
CA PRO A 402 -7.96 19.39 -63.89
C PRO A 402 -8.05 20.93 -63.91
N VAL A 403 -7.99 21.58 -62.75
CA VAL A 403 -7.73 23.03 -62.56
C VAL A 403 -6.88 23.22 -61.29
N SER A 404 -6.16 24.34 -61.21
CA SER A 404 -5.14 24.70 -60.22
C SER A 404 -5.65 25.59 -59.06
N ASP A 405 -4.69 26.00 -58.21
CA ASP A 405 -4.68 27.23 -57.38
C ASP A 405 -5.31 27.23 -55.95
N GLU A 406 -4.43 27.05 -54.96
CA GLU A 406 -4.35 27.88 -53.73
C GLU A 406 -3.99 29.35 -54.11
N PRO A 407 -4.17 30.40 -53.25
CA PRO A 407 -4.30 30.36 -51.79
C PRO A 407 -5.33 31.36 -51.16
N VAL A 408 -5.20 31.55 -49.83
CA VAL A 408 -5.56 32.72 -48.99
C VAL A 408 -6.95 32.79 -48.31
N SER A 409 -6.92 33.15 -47.02
CA SER A 409 -8.04 33.57 -46.13
C SER A 409 -8.38 35.09 -46.32
N PRO A 410 -9.01 35.90 -45.42
CA PRO A 410 -9.42 35.72 -44.01
C PRO A 410 -10.76 36.40 -43.59
N LYS A 411 -10.95 36.54 -42.25
CA LYS A 411 -11.96 37.33 -41.49
C LYS A 411 -13.34 36.66 -41.33
N THR A 412 -13.88 36.33 -40.14
CA THR A 412 -14.09 37.02 -38.83
C THR A 412 -15.20 38.08 -38.81
N VAL A 413 -16.23 37.91 -37.96
CA VAL A 413 -16.70 38.85 -36.88
C VAL A 413 -18.15 38.54 -36.40
N SER A 414 -18.30 38.44 -35.07
CA SER A 414 -19.47 38.62 -34.16
C SER A 414 -20.94 38.19 -34.48
N ASN A 415 -21.49 37.44 -33.52
CA ASN A 415 -22.84 37.51 -32.90
C ASN A 415 -23.43 38.96 -32.78
N PRO A 416 -24.76 39.20 -32.56
CA PRO A 416 -25.48 38.67 -31.38
C PRO A 416 -27.03 38.42 -31.40
N LEU A 417 -27.43 37.46 -30.56
CA LEU A 417 -28.58 37.41 -29.62
C LEU A 417 -29.89 38.23 -29.82
N SER A 418 -31.02 37.51 -29.73
CA SER A 418 -32.23 37.85 -28.95
C SER A 418 -32.74 36.55 -28.29
N GLN A 419 -33.06 36.47 -26.98
CA GLN A 419 -34.31 36.88 -26.29
C GLN A 419 -35.57 36.15 -26.82
N SER A 420 -36.50 35.59 -26.02
CA SER A 420 -36.67 35.57 -24.55
C SER A 420 -37.62 34.43 -24.08
N GLN A 421 -37.91 34.39 -22.77
CA GLN A 421 -38.94 33.59 -22.04
C GLN A 421 -38.65 32.08 -21.83
N ARG A 422 -38.91 31.37 -20.70
CA ARG A 422 -39.51 31.54 -19.34
C ARG A 422 -40.68 30.54 -19.13
N THR A 423 -40.88 30.07 -17.88
CA THR A 423 -41.93 29.12 -17.40
C THR A 423 -41.73 27.63 -17.75
N THR A 424 -42.35 26.62 -17.10
CA THR A 424 -42.48 26.27 -15.64
C THR A 424 -42.79 24.75 -15.50
N PHE A 425 -42.60 24.19 -14.29
CA PHE A 425 -43.08 22.89 -13.75
C PHE A 425 -44.09 22.04 -14.56
N SER A 426 -43.91 20.71 -14.64
CA SER A 426 -44.75 19.70 -13.93
C SER A 426 -44.38 18.22 -14.20
N SER A 427 -44.86 17.37 -13.29
CA SER A 427 -44.56 15.96 -12.97
C SER A 427 -45.08 14.82 -13.90
N ARG A 428 -44.66 13.58 -13.53
CA ARG A 428 -45.37 12.26 -13.61
C ARG A 428 -45.40 11.44 -14.93
N SER A 429 -44.47 10.49 -14.99
CA SER A 429 -44.69 9.01 -15.00
C SER A 429 -45.95 8.41 -15.67
N LYS A 430 -45.74 7.42 -16.58
CA LYS A 430 -46.37 6.08 -16.45
C LYS A 430 -45.76 4.94 -17.29
N ARG A 431 -46.02 3.71 -16.81
CA ARG A 431 -45.45 2.39 -17.15
C ARG A 431 -46.36 1.55 -18.08
N ARG A 432 -45.76 0.79 -19.01
CA ARG A 432 -46.30 -0.37 -19.77
C ARG A 432 -45.14 -1.38 -19.96
N THR A 433 -45.19 -2.72 -20.01
CA THR A 433 -46.22 -3.79 -20.16
C THR A 433 -46.67 -4.06 -21.61
N ARG A 434 -46.86 -5.32 -22.08
CA ARG A 434 -46.96 -6.66 -21.42
C ARG A 434 -46.81 -7.81 -22.47
N ARG A 435 -46.53 -9.07 -22.04
CA ARG A 435 -46.89 -10.38 -22.68
C ARG A 435 -46.15 -10.82 -24.00
N SER A 436 -46.09 -12.11 -24.42
CA SER A 436 -46.26 -13.46 -23.76
C SER A 436 -46.04 -14.68 -24.72
N GLY A 437 -45.64 -15.85 -24.17
CA GLY A 437 -45.73 -17.22 -24.75
C GLY A 437 -44.48 -18.08 -24.40
N SER A 438 -44.48 -19.33 -23.88
CA SER A 438 -45.17 -20.62 -24.17
C SER A 438 -44.66 -21.32 -25.45
N CYS A 439 -44.31 -22.62 -25.52
CA CYS A 439 -44.29 -23.79 -24.59
C CYS A 439 -43.48 -24.96 -25.28
N ASP A 440 -43.20 -26.18 -24.79
CA ASP A 440 -43.48 -26.91 -23.52
C ASP A 440 -42.40 -28.01 -23.21
N SER A 441 -42.78 -29.16 -22.59
CA SER A 441 -42.00 -30.27 -21.99
C SER A 441 -42.14 -31.60 -22.81
N PRO A 442 -41.77 -32.85 -22.38
CA PRO A 442 -41.36 -33.45 -21.06
C PRO A 442 -39.90 -34.05 -21.11
N ALA A 443 -39.41 -35.10 -20.40
CA ALA A 443 -39.98 -36.21 -19.61
C ALA A 443 -38.99 -36.90 -18.59
N GLU A 444 -39.36 -38.12 -18.16
CA GLU A 444 -38.82 -39.10 -17.19
C GLU A 444 -37.52 -39.87 -17.61
N ALA A 445 -36.73 -40.56 -16.75
CA ALA A 445 -36.61 -40.71 -15.27
C ALA A 445 -35.12 -41.08 -14.88
N THR A 446 -34.65 -41.93 -13.94
CA THR A 446 -35.18 -43.07 -13.12
C THR A 446 -34.29 -43.40 -11.86
N LEU A 447 -34.47 -44.58 -11.24
CA LEU A 447 -33.84 -45.17 -10.02
C LEU A 447 -32.51 -45.94 -10.33
N ARG A 448 -31.63 -46.43 -9.42
CA ARG A 448 -31.54 -46.64 -7.94
C ARG A 448 -30.02 -46.74 -7.48
N PRO A 449 -29.64 -46.94 -6.19
CA PRO A 449 -28.28 -46.72 -5.64
C PRO A 449 -27.48 -48.00 -5.23
N ASP A 450 -26.68 -47.92 -4.14
CA ASP A 450 -25.77 -48.90 -3.50
C ASP A 450 -24.38 -49.02 -4.21
N ASP A 451 -23.21 -49.27 -3.61
CA ASP A 451 -22.65 -49.46 -2.23
C ASP A 451 -21.09 -49.32 -2.37
N ASP A 452 -20.13 -49.27 -1.41
CA ASP A 452 -19.95 -49.19 0.07
C ASP A 452 -18.43 -48.84 0.33
N ARG A 453 -17.98 -48.61 1.59
CA ARG A 453 -16.58 -48.71 2.12
C ARG A 453 -15.49 -47.68 1.72
N GLN A 454 -14.39 -47.51 2.49
CA GLN A 454 -14.19 -47.45 3.96
C GLN A 454 -12.77 -46.90 4.28
N SER A 455 -12.51 -46.55 5.54
CA SER A 455 -11.22 -46.00 6.02
C SER A 455 -10.25 -47.06 6.58
N SER A 456 -8.95 -46.97 6.28
CA SER A 456 -7.89 -47.60 7.09
C SER A 456 -6.47 -47.03 6.85
N THR A 457 -5.88 -46.44 7.89
CA THR A 457 -4.42 -46.51 8.19
C THR A 457 -4.14 -47.79 9.02
N PRO A 458 -2.93 -48.13 9.53
CA PRO A 458 -1.58 -47.52 9.46
C PRO A 458 -0.56 -48.60 8.96
N PRO A 459 0.70 -48.78 9.43
CA PRO A 459 1.68 -47.91 10.11
C PRO A 459 3.06 -47.84 9.40
N ALA A 460 4.06 -47.23 10.04
CA ALA A 460 5.45 -47.15 9.56
C ALA A 460 6.40 -48.12 10.30
N THR A 461 7.50 -48.52 9.64
CA THR A 461 8.86 -48.75 10.21
C THR A 461 9.85 -49.22 9.12
N GLY A 462 11.15 -48.92 9.27
CA GLY A 462 12.23 -49.70 8.62
C GLY A 462 13.27 -48.92 7.80
N SER A 463 14.44 -48.72 8.40
CA SER A 463 15.74 -48.48 7.75
C SER A 463 16.82 -49.22 8.56
N PRO A 464 18.06 -49.42 8.07
CA PRO A 464 18.56 -49.42 6.69
C PRO A 464 19.12 -50.83 6.30
N MET A 465 19.81 -50.94 5.16
CA MET A 465 21.05 -51.72 4.95
C MET A 465 21.54 -51.50 3.50
N ASP A 466 22.84 -51.58 3.28
CA ASP A 466 23.50 -51.42 1.98
C ASP A 466 23.31 -52.66 1.07
N ASP A 467 23.47 -52.47 -0.25
CA ASP A 467 24.42 -53.33 -0.98
C ASP A 467 24.97 -52.64 -2.25
N ASP A 468 26.20 -52.99 -2.63
CA ASP A 468 26.90 -52.45 -3.80
C ASP A 468 26.64 -53.31 -5.06
N ARG A 469 26.37 -52.64 -6.20
CA ARG A 469 26.95 -52.93 -7.53
C ARG A 469 26.37 -52.05 -8.63
N GLY A 470 27.24 -51.49 -9.47
CA GLY A 470 26.85 -50.86 -10.73
C GLY A 470 26.91 -51.82 -11.93
N ASP A 471 26.08 -51.57 -12.95
CA ASP A 471 26.38 -51.90 -14.35
C ASP A 471 26.14 -50.65 -15.23
N LYS A 472 26.82 -50.59 -16.37
CA LYS A 472 26.64 -49.54 -17.39
C LYS A 472 25.88 -50.09 -18.59
N ARG A 473 24.76 -49.45 -18.95
CA ARG A 473 24.33 -49.38 -20.35
C ARG A 473 23.38 -48.23 -20.62
N ASP A 474 23.53 -47.65 -21.80
CA ASP A 474 22.85 -46.44 -22.25
C ASP A 474 21.40 -46.71 -22.69
N THR A 475 20.48 -45.79 -22.40
CA THR A 475 19.32 -45.57 -23.29
C THR A 475 18.79 -44.13 -23.24
N LEU A 476 19.08 -43.39 -24.30
CA LEU A 476 18.37 -42.23 -24.86
C LEU A 476 17.18 -41.63 -24.05
N GLY A 477 17.46 -40.63 -23.20
CA GLY A 477 16.43 -39.71 -22.68
C GLY A 477 16.46 -38.37 -23.43
N ILE A 478 15.42 -38.05 -24.20
CA ILE A 478 15.33 -36.76 -24.93
C ILE A 478 14.95 -35.64 -23.96
N SER A 479 15.95 -35.02 -23.33
CA SER A 479 15.75 -33.75 -22.63
C SER A 479 15.80 -32.59 -23.62
N SER A 480 14.64 -32.01 -23.94
CA SER A 480 14.53 -30.82 -24.79
C SER A 480 14.95 -29.54 -24.04
N ARG A 481 16.18 -29.52 -23.53
CA ARG A 481 16.75 -28.40 -22.76
C ARG A 481 17.04 -27.24 -23.72
N SER A 482 16.01 -26.45 -24.01
CA SER A 482 16.07 -25.29 -24.89
C SER A 482 16.97 -24.21 -24.29
N THR A 483 18.26 -24.27 -24.62
CA THR A 483 19.26 -23.27 -24.29
C THR A 483 19.01 -21.99 -25.09
N ARG A 484 17.99 -21.22 -24.66
CA ARG A 484 17.71 -19.88 -25.18
C ARG A 484 18.80 -18.91 -24.71
N SER A 485 19.93 -18.93 -25.39
CA SER A 485 20.99 -17.90 -25.35
C SER A 485 20.52 -16.58 -25.98
N GLY A 486 19.34 -16.10 -25.57
CA GLY A 486 18.96 -14.70 -25.74
C GLY A 486 19.76 -13.85 -24.75
N SER A 487 20.22 -12.69 -25.20
CA SER A 487 20.87 -11.62 -24.42
C SER A 487 20.63 -11.71 -22.90
N GLY A 488 21.67 -12.09 -22.15
CA GLY A 488 21.62 -12.45 -20.72
C GLY A 488 21.42 -11.27 -19.76
N GLN A 489 20.43 -10.42 -20.04
CA GLN A 489 20.00 -9.33 -19.19
C GLN A 489 18.87 -9.84 -18.29
N ARG A 490 19.07 -9.78 -16.97
CA ARG A 490 18.07 -10.19 -15.97
C ARG A 490 16.85 -9.24 -16.03
N PRO A 491 15.61 -9.73 -15.81
CA PRO A 491 14.41 -8.93 -16.09
C PRO A 491 14.20 -7.76 -15.13
N LEU A 492 14.73 -7.82 -13.90
CA LEU A 492 14.64 -6.79 -12.85
C LEU A 492 16.03 -6.27 -12.44
N ASP A 493 17.01 -6.35 -13.35
CA ASP A 493 18.41 -5.98 -13.13
C ASP A 493 18.55 -4.56 -12.56
N GLY A 494 19.10 -4.44 -11.35
CA GLY A 494 19.30 -3.15 -10.66
C GLY A 494 18.05 -2.57 -9.98
N LEU A 495 16.96 -3.33 -9.87
CA LEU A 495 15.83 -2.98 -9.01
C LEU A 495 16.15 -3.32 -7.54
N GLN A 496 16.02 -2.33 -6.66
CA GLN A 496 16.38 -2.49 -5.24
C GLN A 496 15.14 -2.85 -4.41
N VAL A 497 15.24 -3.88 -3.58
CA VAL A 497 14.14 -4.40 -2.75
C VAL A 497 14.56 -4.30 -1.27
N TYR A 498 13.80 -3.52 -0.51
CA TYR A 498 14.03 -3.23 0.89
C TYR A 498 13.00 -3.94 1.76
N ILE A 499 13.46 -4.94 2.52
CA ILE A 499 12.63 -5.76 3.39
C ILE A 499 12.36 -5.02 4.70
N ILE A 500 11.08 -4.76 4.93
CA ILE A 500 10.52 -4.14 6.13
C ILE A 500 9.59 -5.14 6.87
N HIS A 501 9.03 -4.74 8.01
CA HIS A 501 8.05 -5.52 8.78
C HIS A 501 8.46 -6.99 9.04
N VAL A 502 9.74 -7.25 9.32
CA VAL A 502 10.18 -8.63 9.69
C VAL A 502 9.73 -8.92 11.11
N LYS A 503 9.07 -10.06 11.36
CA LYS A 503 8.60 -10.40 12.71
C LYS A 503 9.72 -11.00 13.56
N ASP A 504 9.87 -10.49 14.78
CA ASP A 504 10.93 -10.89 15.71
C ASP A 504 10.59 -12.22 16.38
N ALA A 505 11.47 -13.23 16.26
CA ALA A 505 11.25 -14.55 16.87
C ALA A 505 11.39 -14.57 18.41
N LEU A 506 12.07 -13.58 18.99
CA LEU A 506 12.35 -13.43 20.44
C LEU A 506 12.91 -14.70 21.11
N ALA A 507 13.74 -15.45 20.38
CA ALA A 507 14.41 -16.67 20.82
C ALA A 507 15.90 -16.65 20.44
N ASP A 508 16.71 -17.47 21.11
CA ASP A 508 18.12 -17.66 20.77
C ASP A 508 18.25 -18.34 19.39
N GLY A 509 19.07 -17.79 18.49
CA GLY A 509 19.29 -18.33 17.15
C GLY A 509 19.87 -17.32 16.17
N ALA A 510 19.76 -17.64 14.87
CA ALA A 510 20.00 -16.67 13.79
C ALA A 510 18.85 -15.64 13.75
N SER A 511 19.13 -14.41 13.30
CA SER A 511 18.08 -13.41 13.14
C SER A 511 17.13 -13.83 12.01
N PRO A 512 15.79 -13.80 12.19
CA PRO A 512 14.85 -14.08 11.09
C PRO A 512 15.11 -13.18 9.88
N ARG A 513 15.51 -11.93 10.12
CA ARG A 513 15.91 -10.95 9.09
C ARG A 513 17.12 -11.37 8.27
N GLU A 514 18.07 -12.06 8.87
CA GLU A 514 19.27 -12.56 8.18
C GLU A 514 18.90 -13.78 7.33
N VAL A 515 18.19 -14.75 7.92
CA VAL A 515 17.72 -15.96 7.21
C VAL A 515 16.84 -15.61 6.02
N ILE A 516 15.82 -14.75 6.20
CA ILE A 516 14.93 -14.25 5.14
C ILE A 516 15.73 -13.58 4.01
N LEU A 517 16.79 -12.84 4.36
CA LEU A 517 17.62 -12.14 3.39
C LEU A 517 18.57 -13.09 2.62
N GLU A 518 18.98 -14.20 3.22
CA GLU A 518 19.72 -15.28 2.55
C GLU A 518 18.79 -16.11 1.64
N GLU A 519 17.62 -16.53 2.13
CA GLU A 519 16.58 -17.23 1.38
C GLU A 519 16.17 -16.42 0.12
N LEU A 520 15.85 -15.13 0.27
CA LEU A 520 15.51 -14.23 -0.85
C LEU A 520 16.63 -14.11 -1.88
N ARG A 521 17.91 -14.10 -1.46
CA ARG A 521 19.04 -13.98 -2.38
C ARG A 521 19.26 -15.26 -3.19
N ALA A 522 19.18 -16.42 -2.56
CA ALA A 522 19.27 -17.71 -3.24
C ALA A 522 18.17 -17.86 -4.31
N HIS A 523 16.91 -17.64 -3.92
CA HIS A 523 15.76 -17.70 -4.84
C HIS A 523 15.84 -16.69 -5.99
N ASN A 524 16.36 -15.48 -5.75
CA ASN A 524 16.58 -14.44 -6.77
C ASN A 524 17.67 -14.81 -7.79
N GLU A 525 18.66 -15.60 -7.39
CA GLU A 525 19.67 -16.15 -8.29
C GLU A 525 19.13 -17.33 -9.11
N ASP A 526 18.39 -18.25 -8.49
CA ASP A 526 17.76 -19.40 -9.17
C ASP A 526 16.68 -18.97 -10.18
N ALA A 527 15.81 -18.03 -9.80
CA ALA A 527 14.84 -17.40 -10.71
C ALA A 527 15.49 -16.39 -11.69
N ALA A 528 16.79 -16.12 -11.53
CA ALA A 528 17.60 -15.20 -12.33
C ALA A 528 17.00 -13.78 -12.48
N LEU A 529 16.29 -13.29 -11.47
CA LEU A 529 15.49 -12.05 -11.51
C LEU A 529 16.34 -10.78 -11.60
N GLY A 530 17.43 -10.71 -10.82
CA GLY A 530 18.38 -9.58 -10.84
C GLY A 530 18.11 -8.45 -9.87
N CYS A 531 17.21 -8.65 -8.89
CA CYS A 531 16.97 -7.69 -7.82
C CYS A 531 18.16 -7.64 -6.84
N GLU A 532 18.38 -6.47 -6.24
CA GLU A 532 19.27 -6.30 -5.08
C GLU A 532 18.46 -6.27 -3.78
N PHE A 533 18.73 -7.17 -2.83
CA PHE A 533 17.98 -7.26 -1.57
C PHE A 533 18.74 -6.67 -0.37
N PHE A 534 18.03 -5.84 0.40
CA PHE A 534 18.47 -5.17 1.62
C PHE A 534 17.38 -5.30 2.71
N ALA A 535 17.73 -5.22 3.99
CA ALA A 535 16.75 -5.36 5.09
C ALA A 535 17.02 -4.37 6.24
N PRO A 536 16.85 -3.05 6.03
CA PRO A 536 17.38 -2.01 6.92
C PRO A 536 16.74 -2.00 8.33
N LEU A 537 17.52 -1.56 9.30
CA LEU A 537 17.20 -1.55 10.73
C LEU A 537 16.61 -0.20 11.20
N SER A 538 15.90 -0.23 12.33
CA SER A 538 15.45 0.98 13.04
C SER A 538 16.64 1.89 13.37
N GLY A 539 16.66 3.09 12.79
CA GLY A 539 17.72 4.09 12.95
C GLY A 539 18.64 4.26 11.74
N GLU A 540 18.45 3.47 10.67
CA GLU A 540 19.21 3.59 9.41
C GLU A 540 18.52 4.48 8.37
N ASP A 541 19.30 4.97 7.40
CA ASP A 541 18.85 5.74 6.25
C ASP A 541 19.29 5.15 4.90
N VAL A 542 18.52 5.45 3.86
CA VAL A 542 18.71 4.96 2.49
C VAL A 542 18.57 6.11 1.49
N PHE A 543 19.55 6.23 0.58
CA PHE A 543 19.51 7.13 -0.57
C PHE A 543 19.39 6.34 -1.88
N ILE A 544 18.41 6.69 -2.72
CA ILE A 544 17.92 5.86 -3.84
C ILE A 544 18.02 6.59 -5.18
#